data_AF-A0A3N7DHZ8-F1
#
_entry.id   AF-A0A3N7DHZ8-F1
#
_cell.length_a   1.000
_cell.length_b   1.000
_cell.length_c   1.000
_cell.angle_alpha   90.00
_cell.angle_beta   90.00
_cell.angle_gamma   90.00
#
_symmetry.space_group_name_H-M   'P 1'
#
loop_
_entity.id
_entity.type
_entity.pdbx_description
1 polymer ?
#
loop_
_entity_poly.entity_id
_entity_poly.type
_entity_poly.pdbx_seq_one_letter_code
_entity_poly.pdbx_strand_id
1 'polypeptide(L)'
;MLTGNFENKTNVRIMGDALDLAELQKTVYKVSSLVAGYKLEDSDLFLLLTHFSQKTESAWLAGNPERNSVYGKAEVNYYSFETSPMEVLVLSSILREFSAFLMVNELDEVNIYLLEYLAKRACSNRDQQEVWTIRERIHKSMESSGIKRFIQDFRCYSNHTQEQSEAMSLQTMTGYLIPVIAGLFVRI
;
A
#
# COMPACT_ATOMS: atom_id res chain seq x y z
N MET A 1 -13.90 -4.03 13.52
CA MET A 1 -13.65 -4.46 12.11
C MET A 1 -13.18 -3.26 11.31
N LEU A 2 -12.06 -3.39 10.58
CA LEU A 2 -11.62 -2.36 9.64
C LEU A 2 -12.73 -2.03 8.62
N THR A 3 -12.97 -0.74 8.43
CA THR A 3 -13.89 -0.18 7.45
C THR A 3 -13.19 0.96 6.71
N GLY A 4 -13.79 1.44 5.63
CA GLY A 4 -13.27 2.62 4.96
C GLY A 4 -14.37 3.46 4.34
N ASN A 5 -14.25 4.77 4.52
CA ASN A 5 -15.15 5.77 3.99
C ASN A 5 -14.45 6.61 2.91
N PHE A 6 -15.23 7.00 1.92
CA PHE A 6 -14.77 7.79 0.77
C PHE A 6 -15.25 9.22 0.96
N GLU A 7 -14.55 9.98 1.78
CA GLU A 7 -14.77 11.42 1.84
C GLU A 7 -13.98 12.08 0.70
N ASN A 8 -14.70 12.76 -0.21
CA ASN A 8 -14.16 13.68 -1.23
C ASN A 8 -13.49 13.13 -2.50
N LYS A 9 -13.67 11.85 -2.87
CA LYS A 9 -13.23 11.26 -4.17
C LYS A 9 -11.71 11.30 -4.48
N THR A 10 -10.88 11.93 -3.65
CA THR A 10 -9.43 12.05 -3.85
C THR A 10 -8.63 11.14 -2.91
N ASN A 11 -9.05 11.02 -1.65
CA ASN A 11 -8.39 10.18 -0.63
C ASN A 11 -9.30 9.05 -0.14
N VAL A 12 -8.69 8.00 0.41
CA VAL A 12 -9.34 6.90 1.11
C VAL A 12 -9.13 7.11 2.60
N ARG A 13 -10.22 7.15 3.38
CA ARG A 13 -10.14 7.12 4.84
C ARG A 13 -10.30 5.68 5.32
N ILE A 14 -9.26 5.14 5.95
CA ILE A 14 -9.28 3.82 6.59
C ILE A 14 -9.63 4.03 8.06
N MET A 15 -10.57 3.24 8.57
CA MET A 15 -11.14 3.40 9.92
C MET A 15 -11.25 2.06 10.63
N GLY A 16 -11.07 2.05 11.94
CA GLY A 16 -11.25 0.85 12.77
C GLY A 16 -11.21 1.23 14.25
N ASP A 17 -11.53 0.30 15.14
CA ASP A 17 -11.16 0.49 16.54
C ASP A 17 -9.63 0.35 16.71
N ALA A 18 -9.13 0.60 17.92
CA ALA A 18 -7.69 0.55 18.18
C ALA A 18 -7.09 -0.85 17.93
N LEU A 19 -7.85 -1.93 18.18
CA LEU A 19 -7.39 -3.29 17.95
C LEU A 19 -7.33 -3.61 16.47
N ASP A 20 -8.34 -3.19 15.70
CA ASP A 20 -8.36 -3.34 14.24
C ASP A 20 -7.11 -2.71 13.59
N LEU A 21 -6.79 -1.47 13.95
CA LEU A 21 -5.63 -0.76 13.40
C LEU A 21 -4.30 -1.35 13.89
N ALA A 22 -4.24 -1.83 15.14
CA ALA A 22 -3.06 -2.53 15.63
C ALA A 22 -2.82 -3.87 14.88
N GLU A 23 -3.88 -4.63 14.57
CA GLU A 23 -3.76 -5.86 13.77
C GLU A 23 -3.36 -5.57 12.31
N LEU A 24 -3.88 -4.48 11.73
CA LEU A 24 -3.43 -4.02 10.41
C LEU A 24 -1.94 -3.69 10.41
N GLN A 25 -1.47 -2.95 11.43
CA GLN A 25 -0.06 -2.60 11.58
C GLN A 25 0.82 -3.86 11.71
N LYS A 26 0.39 -4.86 12.48
CA LYS A 26 1.10 -6.15 12.60
C LYS A 26 1.19 -6.87 11.25
N THR A 27 0.11 -6.85 10.45
CA THR A 27 0.08 -7.46 9.11
C THR A 27 1.13 -6.81 8.21
N VAL A 28 1.18 -5.48 8.18
CA VAL A 28 2.19 -4.72 7.40
C VAL A 28 3.60 -4.97 7.93
N TYR A 29 3.78 -5.02 9.24
CA TYR A 29 5.07 -5.25 9.89
C TYR A 29 5.70 -6.60 9.52
N LYS A 30 4.90 -7.65 9.29
CA LYS A 30 5.42 -8.95 8.83
C LYS A 30 6.12 -8.84 7.48
N VAL A 31 5.53 -8.09 6.54
CA VAL A 31 6.14 -7.85 5.23
C VAL A 31 7.36 -6.95 5.37
N SER A 32 7.29 -5.88 6.17
CA SER A 32 8.46 -5.02 6.44
C SER A 32 9.64 -5.79 7.03
N SER A 33 9.36 -6.74 7.92
CA SER A 33 10.38 -7.58 8.56
C SER A 33 11.04 -8.55 7.58
N LEU A 34 10.28 -9.08 6.61
CA LEU A 34 10.85 -9.86 5.52
C LEU A 34 11.78 -9.01 4.65
N VAL A 35 11.37 -7.79 4.31
CA VAL A 35 12.20 -6.84 3.54
C VAL A 35 13.49 -6.49 4.30
N ALA A 36 13.39 -6.20 5.60
CA ALA A 36 14.55 -5.97 6.46
C ALA A 36 15.46 -7.21 6.57
N GLY A 37 14.88 -8.42 6.54
CA GLY A 37 15.64 -9.68 6.50
C GLY A 37 16.58 -9.79 5.28
N TYR A 38 16.27 -9.09 4.19
CA TYR A 38 17.14 -8.98 3.02
C TYR A 38 18.17 -7.84 3.09
N LYS A 39 18.18 -7.04 4.17
CA LYS A 39 18.99 -5.81 4.34
C LYS A 39 18.69 -4.75 3.28
N LEU A 40 17.41 -4.49 3.05
CA LEU A 40 16.88 -3.58 2.03
C LEU A 40 15.99 -2.48 2.64
N GLU A 41 16.36 -2.00 3.83
CA GLU A 41 15.65 -0.96 4.57
C GLU A 41 15.64 0.39 3.85
N ASP A 42 16.61 0.64 2.96
CA ASP A 42 16.65 1.85 2.12
C ASP A 42 15.81 1.74 0.84
N SER A 43 15.12 0.61 0.61
CA SER A 43 14.32 0.40 -0.60
C SER A 43 13.01 1.21 -0.57
N ASP A 44 12.55 1.66 -1.74
CA ASP A 44 11.25 2.31 -1.90
C ASP A 44 10.09 1.48 -1.34
N LEU A 45 10.19 0.15 -1.43
CA LEU A 45 9.22 -0.77 -0.86
C LEU A 45 9.19 -0.69 0.68
N PHE A 46 10.36 -0.72 1.32
CA PHE A 46 10.44 -0.60 2.78
C PHE A 46 9.92 0.75 3.26
N LEU A 47 10.22 1.83 2.54
CA LEU A 47 9.72 3.17 2.85
C LEU A 47 8.20 3.26 2.72
N LEU A 48 7.62 2.66 1.67
CA LEU A 48 6.15 2.58 1.50
C LEU A 48 5.48 1.86 2.68
N LEU A 49 6.00 0.67 3.05
CA LEU A 49 5.47 -0.13 4.14
C LEU A 49 5.58 0.61 5.49
N THR A 50 6.74 1.23 5.74
CA THR A 50 7.01 1.99 6.97
C THR A 50 6.09 3.20 7.07
N HIS A 51 5.91 3.96 6.00
CA HIS A 51 5.02 5.11 6.00
C HIS A 51 3.56 4.72 6.27
N PHE A 52 3.07 3.67 5.62
CA PHE A 52 1.72 3.19 5.86
C PHE A 52 1.53 2.68 7.29
N SER A 53 2.54 1.98 7.82
CA SER A 53 2.59 1.54 9.22
C SER A 53 2.53 2.74 10.18
N GLN A 54 3.30 3.80 9.92
CA GLN A 54 3.31 5.02 10.75
C GLN A 54 1.98 5.76 10.74
N LYS A 55 1.30 5.84 9.58
CA LYS A 55 -0.06 6.41 9.50
C LYS A 55 -1.05 5.61 10.35
N THR A 56 -0.98 4.28 10.23
CA THR A 56 -1.84 3.36 10.99
C THR A 56 -1.59 3.54 12.48
N GLU A 57 -0.33 3.51 12.90
CA GLU A 57 0.10 3.71 14.30
C GLU A 57 -0.34 5.05 14.88
N SER A 58 -0.09 6.13 14.14
CA SER A 58 -0.46 7.48 14.57
C SER A 58 -1.97 7.61 14.79
N ALA A 59 -2.78 6.91 13.98
CA ALA A 59 -4.22 6.94 14.12
C ALA A 59 -4.70 6.33 15.44
N TRP A 60 -4.18 5.18 15.88
CA TRP A 60 -4.68 4.51 17.09
C TRP A 60 -3.91 4.87 18.37
N LEU A 61 -2.65 5.32 18.29
CA LEU A 61 -1.86 5.75 19.45
C LEU A 61 -2.07 7.23 19.81
N ALA A 62 -2.08 8.10 18.80
CA ALA A 62 -2.09 9.56 19.00
C ALA A 62 -3.34 10.23 18.42
N GLY A 63 -4.13 9.51 17.62
CA GLY A 63 -5.35 10.03 17.03
C GLY A 63 -6.45 10.24 18.06
N ASN A 64 -7.17 11.35 17.93
CA ASN A 64 -8.39 11.54 18.67
C ASN A 64 -9.48 10.65 18.06
N PRO A 65 -10.19 9.84 18.85
CA PRO A 65 -11.23 8.98 18.32
C PRO A 65 -12.36 9.83 17.74
N GLU A 66 -12.77 9.51 16.52
CA GLU A 66 -14.02 9.98 15.94
C GLU A 66 -15.15 9.15 16.58
N ARG A 67 -15.95 9.77 17.47
CA ARG A 67 -17.12 9.12 18.06
C ARG A 67 -18.20 8.93 16.99
N ASN A 68 -18.16 7.80 16.29
CA ASN A 68 -19.04 7.57 15.15
C ASN A 68 -20.13 6.51 15.35
N SER A 69 -20.18 5.77 16.48
CA SER A 69 -21.37 4.93 16.73
C SER A 69 -21.53 4.47 18.18
N VAL A 70 -22.78 4.52 18.66
CA VAL A 70 -23.24 3.81 19.86
C VAL A 70 -23.83 2.48 19.39
N TYR A 71 -23.14 1.36 19.63
CA TYR A 71 -23.71 0.03 19.44
C TYR A 71 -24.32 -0.44 20.77
N GLY A 72 -25.62 -0.23 20.93
CA GLY A 72 -26.33 -0.57 22.17
C GLY A 72 -25.95 0.36 23.33
N LYS A 73 -25.24 -0.16 24.35
CA LYS A 73 -24.69 0.62 25.48
C LYS A 73 -23.18 0.87 25.37
N ALA A 74 -22.51 0.29 24.37
CA ALA A 74 -21.08 0.44 24.20
C ALA A 74 -20.79 1.59 23.23
N GLU A 75 -20.04 2.59 23.71
CA GLU A 75 -19.41 3.59 22.86
C GLU A 75 -18.19 2.92 22.20
N VAL A 76 -18.20 2.85 20.86
CA VAL A 76 -17.04 2.38 20.10
C VAL A 76 -16.32 3.61 19.55
N ASN A 77 -15.07 3.74 19.97
CA ASN A 77 -14.16 4.78 19.50
C ASN A 77 -13.51 4.31 18.21
N TYR A 78 -13.82 4.96 17.10
CA TYR A 78 -13.16 4.71 15.83
C TYR A 78 -12.00 5.68 15.66
N TYR A 79 -10.91 5.16 15.13
CA TYR A 79 -9.73 5.90 14.74
C TYR A 79 -9.60 5.83 13.22
N SER A 80 -9.00 6.85 12.62
CA SER A 80 -8.92 6.96 11.17
C SER A 80 -7.60 7.54 10.71
N PHE A 81 -7.21 7.20 9.48
CA PHE A 81 -6.17 7.90 8.74
C PHE A 81 -6.53 8.00 7.25
N GLU A 82 -5.98 9.01 6.59
CA GLU A 82 -6.14 9.19 5.16
C GLU A 82 -4.93 8.67 4.37
N THR A 83 -5.21 8.07 3.21
CA THR A 83 -4.22 7.54 2.28
C THR A 83 -4.74 7.65 0.85
N SER A 84 -3.83 7.68 -0.14
CA SER A 84 -4.27 7.80 -1.53
C SER A 84 -4.81 6.45 -2.05
N PRO A 85 -5.80 6.45 -2.97
CA PRO A 85 -6.28 5.23 -3.63
C PRO A 85 -5.17 4.36 -4.21
N MET A 86 -4.13 5.01 -4.75
CA MET A 86 -3.01 4.35 -5.39
C MET A 86 -2.05 3.71 -4.37
N GLU A 87 -1.83 4.37 -3.22
CA GLU A 87 -1.08 3.80 -2.11
C GLU A 87 -1.74 2.50 -1.62
N VAL A 88 -3.06 2.50 -1.42
CA VAL A 88 -3.83 1.32 -1.00
C VAL A 88 -3.78 0.21 -2.07
N LEU A 89 -3.88 0.56 -3.36
CA LEU A 89 -3.79 -0.40 -4.45
C LEU A 89 -2.41 -1.08 -4.50
N VAL A 90 -1.33 -0.29 -4.48
CA VAL A 90 0.03 -0.81 -4.55
C VAL A 90 0.33 -1.65 -3.30
N LEU A 91 0.01 -1.13 -2.11
CA LEU A 91 0.21 -1.82 -0.85
C LEU A 91 -0.55 -3.15 -0.80
N SER A 92 -1.86 -3.15 -1.08
CA SER A 92 -2.66 -4.40 -1.06
C SER A 92 -2.13 -5.44 -2.04
N SER A 93 -1.68 -5.02 -3.22
CA SER A 93 -1.06 -5.92 -4.22
C SER A 93 0.24 -6.52 -3.71
N ILE A 94 1.11 -5.69 -3.10
CA ILE A 94 2.36 -6.15 -2.46
C ILE A 94 2.05 -7.15 -1.36
N LEU A 95 1.17 -6.80 -0.40
CA LEU A 95 0.85 -7.67 0.73
C LEU A 95 0.32 -9.02 0.23
N ARG A 96 -0.50 -9.03 -0.82
CA ARG A 96 -0.99 -10.25 -1.46
C ARG A 96 0.14 -11.09 -2.04
N GLU A 97 1.05 -10.52 -2.84
CA GLU A 97 2.18 -11.28 -3.38
C GLU A 97 3.09 -11.83 -2.29
N PHE A 98 3.33 -11.05 -1.23
CA PHE A 98 4.17 -11.46 -0.12
C PHE A 98 3.52 -12.47 0.83
N SER A 99 2.18 -12.57 0.83
CA SER A 99 1.45 -13.50 1.69
C SER A 99 1.87 -14.96 1.48
N ALA A 100 2.22 -15.34 0.24
CA ALA A 100 2.68 -16.67 -0.11
C ALA A 100 4.05 -17.05 0.51
N PHE A 101 4.82 -16.05 0.95
CA PHE A 101 6.17 -16.22 1.50
C PHE A 101 6.24 -16.00 3.02
N LEU A 102 5.09 -15.77 3.65
CA LEU A 102 4.98 -15.45 5.07
C LEU A 102 4.06 -16.44 5.79
N MET A 103 4.23 -16.56 7.10
CA MET A 103 3.22 -17.19 7.94
C MET A 103 2.09 -16.18 8.21
N VAL A 104 1.09 -16.24 7.34
CA VAL A 104 -0.12 -15.43 7.38
C VAL A 104 -1.20 -16.20 8.15
N ASN A 105 -1.81 -15.55 9.13
CA ASN A 105 -2.94 -16.09 9.88
C ASN A 105 -4.27 -15.56 9.31
N GLU A 106 -5.39 -16.02 9.85
CA GLU A 106 -6.72 -15.63 9.37
C GLU A 106 -6.97 -14.11 9.46
N LEU A 107 -6.45 -13.44 10.50
CA LEU A 107 -6.61 -11.99 10.66
C LEU A 107 -5.79 -11.21 9.63
N ASP A 108 -4.57 -11.66 9.33
CA ASP A 108 -3.76 -11.06 8.28
C ASP A 108 -4.45 -11.19 6.91
N GLU A 109 -5.01 -12.37 6.59
CA GLU A 109 -5.77 -12.59 5.35
C GLU A 109 -6.98 -11.66 5.25
N VAL A 110 -7.73 -11.50 6.35
CA VAL A 110 -8.85 -10.56 6.42
C VAL A 110 -8.37 -9.12 6.17
N ASN A 111 -7.27 -8.71 6.79
CA ASN A 111 -6.71 -7.36 6.60
C ASN A 111 -6.28 -7.12 5.15
N ILE A 112 -5.61 -8.08 4.53
CA ILE A 112 -5.21 -8.00 3.11
C ILE A 112 -6.45 -7.89 2.23
N TYR A 113 -7.46 -8.75 2.45
CA TYR A 113 -8.70 -8.72 1.69
C TYR A 113 -9.47 -7.39 1.83
N LEU A 114 -9.50 -6.82 3.04
CA LEU A 114 -10.14 -5.53 3.28
C LEU A 114 -9.40 -4.41 2.55
N LEU A 115 -8.06 -4.39 2.56
CA LEU A 115 -7.28 -3.43 1.77
C LEU A 115 -7.50 -3.61 0.26
N GLU A 116 -7.59 -4.84 -0.24
CA GLU A 116 -7.89 -5.14 -1.66
C GLU A 116 -9.28 -4.63 -2.05
N TYR A 117 -10.27 -4.81 -1.18
CA TYR A 117 -11.62 -4.29 -1.35
C TYR A 117 -11.65 -2.77 -1.34
N LEU A 118 -10.95 -2.13 -0.40
CA LEU A 118 -10.84 -0.68 -0.31
C LEU A 118 -10.15 -0.10 -1.55
N ALA A 119 -9.06 -0.71 -2.03
CA ALA A 119 -8.41 -0.34 -3.29
C ALA A 119 -9.36 -0.44 -4.48
N LYS A 120 -10.08 -1.58 -4.61
CA LYS A 120 -11.05 -1.79 -5.70
C LYS A 120 -12.14 -0.72 -5.70
N ARG A 121 -12.68 -0.39 -4.53
CA ARG A 121 -13.72 0.63 -4.39
C ARG A 121 -13.17 2.04 -4.62
N ALA A 122 -11.96 2.35 -4.15
CA ALA A 122 -11.30 3.64 -4.36
C ALA A 122 -11.00 3.91 -5.84
N CYS A 123 -10.64 2.87 -6.59
CA CYS A 123 -10.28 2.96 -7.99
C CYS A 123 -11.45 2.67 -8.94
N SER A 124 -12.69 2.56 -8.46
CA SER A 124 -13.86 2.20 -9.30
C SER A 124 -14.13 3.21 -10.41
N ASN A 125 -13.79 4.48 -10.19
CA ASN A 125 -13.96 5.57 -11.16
C ASN A 125 -12.70 5.85 -11.98
N ARG A 126 -11.60 5.10 -11.75
CA ARG A 126 -10.36 5.18 -12.52
C ARG A 126 -10.39 4.20 -13.69
N ASP A 127 -9.44 4.35 -14.61
CA ASP A 127 -9.23 3.41 -15.68
C ASP A 127 -8.95 2.01 -15.11
N GLN A 128 -9.90 1.08 -15.29
CA GLN A 128 -9.76 -0.29 -14.80
C GLN A 128 -8.57 -1.00 -15.45
N GLN A 129 -8.20 -0.60 -16.67
CA GLN A 129 -7.03 -1.12 -17.37
C GLN A 129 -5.74 -0.74 -16.64
N GLU A 130 -5.65 0.48 -16.14
CA GLU A 130 -4.50 0.96 -15.36
C GLU A 130 -4.36 0.16 -14.06
N VAL A 131 -5.47 0.00 -13.31
CA VAL A 131 -5.52 -0.76 -12.06
C VAL A 131 -5.06 -2.20 -12.26
N TRP A 132 -5.58 -2.86 -13.30
CA TRP A 132 -5.19 -4.23 -13.64
C TRP A 132 -3.72 -4.31 -14.04
N THR A 133 -3.24 -3.36 -14.86
CA THR A 133 -1.83 -3.31 -15.30
C THR A 133 -0.87 -3.20 -14.12
N ILE A 134 -1.20 -2.41 -13.10
CA ILE A 134 -0.39 -2.26 -11.89
C ILE A 134 -0.28 -3.60 -11.15
N ARG A 135 -1.42 -4.26 -10.88
CA ARG A 135 -1.47 -5.55 -10.17
C ARG A 135 -0.69 -6.62 -10.91
N GLU A 136 -0.98 -6.77 -12.20
CA GLU A 136 -0.36 -7.76 -13.07
C GLU A 136 1.16 -7.57 -13.15
N ARG A 137 1.62 -6.32 -13.21
CA ARG A 137 3.05 -6.02 -13.25
C ARG A 137 3.74 -6.36 -11.92
N ILE A 138 3.13 -6.05 -10.78
CA ILE A 138 3.67 -6.43 -9.47
C ILE A 138 3.80 -7.95 -9.38
N HIS A 139 2.74 -8.68 -9.74
CA HIS A 139 2.72 -10.14 -9.78
C HIS A 139 3.82 -10.72 -10.67
N LYS A 140 3.86 -10.35 -11.95
CA LYS A 140 4.88 -10.82 -12.90
C LYS A 140 6.30 -10.46 -12.48
N SER A 141 6.51 -9.28 -11.92
CA SER A 141 7.83 -8.87 -11.46
C SER A 141 8.28 -9.72 -10.28
N MET A 142 7.39 -10.03 -9.34
CA MET A 142 7.69 -10.92 -8.22
C MET A 142 8.02 -12.34 -8.70
N GLU A 143 7.18 -12.89 -9.58
CA GLU A 143 7.32 -14.24 -10.11
C GLU A 143 8.62 -14.44 -10.90
N SER A 144 8.97 -13.47 -11.76
CA SER A 144 10.12 -13.61 -12.68
C SER A 144 11.48 -13.28 -12.07
N SER A 145 11.54 -12.38 -11.08
CA SER A 145 12.82 -11.89 -10.52
C SER A 145 13.17 -12.51 -9.17
N GLY A 146 12.19 -13.08 -8.48
CA GLY A 146 12.32 -13.54 -7.10
C GLY A 146 12.32 -12.38 -6.09
N ILE A 147 12.00 -12.70 -4.83
CA ILE A 147 11.71 -11.73 -3.77
C ILE A 147 12.77 -10.65 -3.62
N LYS A 148 14.04 -11.04 -3.43
CA LYS A 148 15.12 -10.08 -3.16
C LYS A 148 15.27 -9.06 -4.28
N ARG A 149 15.25 -9.52 -5.53
CA ARG A 149 15.44 -8.67 -6.70
C ARG A 149 14.23 -7.79 -6.95
N PHE A 150 13.02 -8.34 -6.77
CA PHE A 150 11.80 -7.54 -6.78
C PHE A 150 11.89 -6.36 -5.80
N ILE A 151 12.29 -6.60 -4.54
CA ILE A 151 12.42 -5.53 -3.54
C ILE A 151 13.44 -4.46 -3.99
N GLN A 152 14.60 -4.90 -4.51
CA GLN A 152 15.68 -4.00 -4.96
C GLN A 152 15.26 -3.13 -6.15
N ASP A 153 14.49 -3.69 -7.07
CA ASP A 153 14.09 -3.05 -8.32
C ASP A 153 12.75 -2.30 -8.19
N PHE A 154 12.00 -2.55 -7.11
CA PHE A 154 10.74 -1.86 -6.83
C PHE A 154 10.98 -0.36 -6.67
N ARG A 155 10.18 0.44 -7.38
CA ARG A 155 10.23 1.91 -7.30
C ARG A 155 8.83 2.45 -7.04
N CYS A 156 8.73 3.42 -6.13
CA CYS A 156 7.49 4.16 -5.86
C CYS A 156 7.37 5.42 -6.75
N TYR A 157 8.49 5.91 -7.28
CA TYR A 157 8.58 7.17 -8.03
C TYR A 157 9.24 7.00 -9.39
N SER A 158 8.86 7.85 -10.34
CA SER A 158 9.63 8.11 -11.56
C SER A 158 10.50 9.36 -11.37
N ASN A 159 11.82 9.23 -11.48
CA ASN A 159 12.70 10.39 -11.64
C ASN A 159 12.48 10.95 -13.05
N HIS A 160 11.58 11.93 -13.21
CA HIS A 160 11.57 12.76 -14.41
C HIS A 160 12.70 13.78 -14.34
N THR A 161 13.94 13.33 -14.56
CA THR A 161 14.98 14.22 -15.07
C THR A 161 14.76 14.34 -16.57
N GLN A 162 14.61 15.56 -17.07
CA GLN A 162 14.54 15.87 -18.49
C GLN A 162 15.77 15.32 -19.24
N GLU A 163 15.63 14.21 -19.93
CA GLU A 163 16.50 13.85 -21.06
C GLU A 163 15.62 13.35 -22.22
N GLN A 164 14.75 14.24 -22.70
CA GLN A 164 14.36 14.21 -24.11
C GLN A 164 15.44 14.94 -24.89
N SER A 165 16.45 14.22 -25.38
CA SER A 165 17.16 14.49 -26.64
C SER A 165 18.40 13.61 -26.68
N GLU A 166 18.33 12.51 -27.43
CA GLU A 166 19.31 12.09 -28.45
C GLU A 166 19.31 10.56 -28.64
N ALA A 167 19.16 10.19 -29.92
CA ALA A 167 19.55 8.93 -30.54
C ALA A 167 18.82 7.62 -30.14
N MET A 168 18.04 7.14 -31.11
CA MET A 168 17.83 5.72 -31.43
C MET A 168 18.96 4.78 -30.95
N SER A 169 18.59 3.66 -30.32
CA SER A 169 18.87 2.33 -30.89
C SER A 169 18.01 1.25 -30.22
N LEU A 170 17.57 0.31 -31.05
CA LEU A 170 16.88 -0.92 -30.67
C LEU A 170 17.74 -1.75 -29.70
N GLN A 171 17.44 -1.72 -28.39
CA GLN A 171 17.71 -2.83 -27.45
C GLN A 171 17.26 -2.61 -25.99
N THR A 172 16.65 -1.48 -25.63
CA THR A 172 16.22 -1.23 -24.24
C THR A 172 14.84 -1.83 -23.91
N MET A 173 14.62 -3.10 -24.23
CA MET A 173 13.44 -3.87 -23.78
C MET A 173 13.63 -4.34 -22.33
N THR A 174 13.59 -3.43 -21.36
CA THR A 174 13.37 -3.74 -19.92
C THR A 174 13.12 -2.50 -19.05
N GLY A 175 12.88 -1.33 -19.63
CA GLY A 175 12.52 -0.13 -18.87
C GLY A 175 11.01 0.03 -18.72
N TYR A 176 10.60 0.77 -17.69
CA TYR A 176 9.23 1.25 -17.41
C TYR A 176 8.36 0.39 -16.49
N LEU A 177 8.73 0.31 -15.21
CA LEU A 177 7.80 0.40 -14.08
C LEU A 177 7.39 1.89 -13.97
N ILE A 178 6.22 2.33 -14.46
CA ILE A 178 5.03 2.77 -13.68
C ILE A 178 4.30 3.80 -14.58
N PRO A 179 2.95 3.84 -14.62
CA PRO A 179 2.24 5.09 -14.94
C PRO A 179 2.25 6.01 -13.71
N VAL A 180 2.91 7.15 -13.89
CA VAL A 180 3.01 8.38 -13.08
C VAL A 180 2.09 8.46 -11.85
N ILE A 181 2.67 8.48 -10.64
CA ILE A 181 1.98 8.94 -9.42
C ILE A 181 2.62 10.25 -8.98
N ALA A 182 2.14 11.36 -9.52
CA ALA A 182 2.44 12.68 -8.97
C ALA A 182 1.74 12.82 -7.60
N GLY A 183 2.51 13.10 -6.54
CA GLY A 183 1.97 13.59 -5.27
C GLY A 183 1.93 12.63 -4.09
N LEU A 184 2.64 11.49 -4.11
CA LEU A 184 2.59 10.55 -2.98
C LEU A 184 3.33 11.05 -1.72
N PHE A 185 4.33 11.93 -1.84
CA PHE A 185 5.07 12.47 -0.69
C PHE A 185 5.63 13.86 -0.98
N VAL A 186 5.39 14.82 -0.08
CA VAL A 186 6.25 16.00 0.07
C VAL A 186 7.37 15.56 1.01
N ARG A 187 8.63 15.57 0.54
CA ARG A 187 9.79 15.44 1.44
C ARG A 187 9.75 16.63 2.41
N ILE A 188 9.54 16.36 3.69
CA ILE A 188 9.87 17.30 4.77
C ILE A 188 11.31 17.03 5.19
#